data_AF-A0A383E4D5-F1
#
_entry.id   AF-A0A383E4D5-F1
#
_cell.length_a   1.000
_cell.length_b   1.000
_cell.length_c   1.000
_cell.angle_alpha   90.00
_cell.angle_beta   90.00
_cell.angle_gamma   90.00
#
_symmetry.space_group_name_H-M   'P 1'
#
loop_
_entity.id
_entity.type
_entity.pdbx_description
1 polymer ?
#
loop_
_entity_poly.entity_id
_entity_poly.type
_entity_poly.pdbx_seq_one_letter_code
_entity_poly.pdbx_strand_id
1 'polypeptide(L)'
;GSGSLLSVSFTGFDDEICLADAVLSDPAGSAYAVELGDCYGGIVLQCEDPSACNFMHDGDCEYSEENYDCDGNCTAGEDCLGECGGSAEVDECGVCDGPGETEECGCEGIPDGACDCDGNVDLGCGCGEAAPSGCDAECGSTAEVDECGECGGSGAEELCWDGSLECDASDCPDQSSVTYNVYRDGQLLISGLEDASHVDSNLEYSETHCYTVTYTSDGVESDHSDEACATT
;
A
#
# COMPACT_ATOMS: atom_id res chain seq x y z
N GLY A 1 54.58 -69.14 54.88
CA GLY A 1 55.67 -68.24 54.47
C GLY A 1 55.19 -67.45 53.29
N SER A 2 55.33 -66.13 53.31
CA SER A 2 54.98 -65.24 52.19
C SER A 2 56.20 -65.06 51.30
N GLY A 3 56.42 -66.00 50.39
CA GLY A 3 57.38 -65.88 49.30
C GLY A 3 56.66 -66.12 47.98
N SER A 4 57.07 -65.42 46.91
CA SER A 4 56.53 -65.67 45.57
C SER A 4 56.68 -67.14 45.22
N LEU A 5 55.56 -67.82 44.99
CA LEU A 5 55.52 -69.25 44.64
C LEU A 5 55.94 -69.49 43.19
N LEU A 6 55.72 -68.50 42.31
CA LEU A 6 56.08 -68.53 40.91
C LEU A 6 56.37 -67.09 40.45
N SER A 7 57.48 -66.92 39.73
CA SER A 7 57.76 -65.69 38.99
C SER A 7 57.78 -66.08 37.52
N VAL A 8 56.79 -65.62 36.76
CA VAL A 8 56.74 -65.84 35.32
C VAL A 8 57.29 -64.58 34.65
N SER A 9 58.30 -64.76 33.81
CA SER A 9 58.90 -63.68 33.01
C SER A 9 58.86 -64.09 31.55
N PHE A 10 58.38 -63.22 30.69
CA PHE A 10 58.28 -63.46 29.25
C PHE A 10 59.32 -62.60 28.52
N THR A 11 59.87 -63.12 27.42
CA THR A 11 60.91 -62.45 26.61
C THR A 11 60.44 -62.10 25.20
N GLY A 12 59.14 -62.25 24.92
CA GLY A 12 58.52 -62.01 23.61
C GLY A 12 57.24 -61.18 23.73
N PHE A 13 56.80 -60.61 22.60
CA PHE A 13 55.51 -59.96 22.45
C PHE A 13 54.59 -60.96 21.73
N ASP A 14 53.62 -61.53 22.46
CA ASP A 14 52.47 -62.25 21.89
C ASP A 14 51.24 -61.34 22.05
N ASP A 15 50.28 -61.46 21.12
CA ASP A 15 49.07 -60.61 21.06
C ASP A 15 48.15 -60.78 22.28
N GLU A 16 48.24 -61.93 22.96
CA GLU A 16 47.49 -62.26 24.17
C GLU A 16 48.22 -63.33 25.00
N ILE A 17 48.26 -63.15 26.33
CA ILE A 17 48.88 -64.06 27.30
C ILE A 17 47.80 -64.57 28.26
N CYS A 18 47.33 -65.79 28.00
CA CYS A 18 46.41 -66.50 28.88
C CYS A 18 47.16 -67.48 29.79
N LEU A 19 46.74 -67.59 31.05
CA LEU A 19 47.04 -68.76 31.87
C LEU A 19 45.92 -69.77 31.68
N ALA A 20 46.27 -71.01 31.33
CA ALA A 20 45.33 -72.13 31.19
C ALA A 20 45.82 -73.34 32.00
N ASP A 21 44.88 -74.21 32.39
CA ASP A 21 45.14 -75.51 33.02
C ASP A 21 46.07 -75.45 34.26
N ALA A 22 45.92 -74.41 35.09
CA ALA A 22 46.72 -74.31 36.31
C ALA A 22 46.38 -75.42 37.30
N VAL A 23 47.33 -76.31 37.55
CA VAL A 23 47.23 -77.36 38.56
C VAL A 23 48.06 -76.96 39.77
N LEU A 24 47.38 -76.58 40.84
CA LEU A 24 47.98 -76.39 42.16
C LEU A 24 47.61 -77.57 43.06
N SER A 25 48.56 -78.06 43.86
CA SER A 25 48.30 -79.15 44.82
C SER A 25 48.95 -78.87 46.17
N ASP A 26 48.40 -79.48 47.20
CA ASP A 26 48.99 -79.47 48.54
C ASP A 26 50.17 -80.48 48.64
N PRO A 27 50.96 -80.45 49.73
CA PRO A 27 52.07 -81.40 49.91
C PRO A 27 51.67 -82.88 49.97
N ALA A 28 50.38 -83.20 50.10
CA ALA A 28 49.84 -84.56 50.07
C ALA A 28 49.34 -84.97 48.68
N GLY A 29 49.44 -84.09 47.67
CA GLY A 29 49.04 -84.34 46.29
C GLY A 29 47.56 -84.08 45.99
N SER A 30 46.82 -83.44 46.90
CA SER A 30 45.42 -83.08 46.68
C SER A 30 45.34 -81.80 45.85
N ALA A 31 44.54 -81.79 44.78
CA ALA A 31 44.38 -80.62 43.91
C ALA A 31 43.62 -79.48 44.61
N TYR A 32 44.07 -78.24 44.42
CA TYR A 32 43.42 -77.01 44.86
C TYR A 32 42.62 -76.42 43.69
N ALA A 33 41.42 -75.90 43.96
CA ALA A 33 40.66 -75.17 42.96
C ALA A 33 41.33 -73.83 42.66
N VAL A 34 41.66 -73.59 41.39
CA VAL A 34 42.31 -72.35 40.94
C VAL A 34 41.34 -71.62 40.02
N GLU A 35 41.01 -70.38 40.37
CA GLU A 35 40.38 -69.45 39.43
C GLU A 35 41.48 -68.64 38.75
N LEU A 36 41.59 -68.81 37.44
CA LEU A 36 42.45 -67.98 36.60
C LEU A 36 41.63 -66.77 36.15
N GLY A 37 42.23 -65.58 36.25
CA GLY A 37 41.61 -64.34 35.76
C GLY A 37 41.67 -64.22 34.24
N ASP A 38 41.25 -63.06 33.74
CA ASP A 38 41.28 -62.75 32.32
C ASP A 38 42.71 -62.82 31.74
N CYS A 39 42.79 -63.10 30.45
CA CYS A 39 44.06 -63.07 29.72
C CYS A 39 44.64 -61.66 29.71
N TYR A 40 45.96 -61.59 29.78
CA TYR A 40 46.69 -60.33 29.76
C TYR A 40 47.21 -60.07 28.34
N GLY A 41 46.83 -58.95 27.76
CA GLY A 41 47.10 -58.66 26.35
C GLY A 41 45.91 -59.09 25.52
N GLY A 42 45.31 -58.12 24.87
CA GLY A 42 44.56 -58.31 23.64
C GLY A 42 45.11 -57.27 22.69
N ILE A 43 44.91 -57.48 21.40
CA ILE A 43 45.07 -56.41 20.42
C ILE A 43 44.08 -55.33 20.85
N VAL A 44 44.59 -54.31 21.55
CA VAL A 44 43.91 -53.04 21.61
C VAL A 44 43.93 -52.58 20.16
N LEU A 45 42.80 -52.74 19.46
CA LEU A 45 42.64 -52.21 18.12
C LEU A 45 42.83 -50.71 18.27
N GLN A 46 44.00 -50.24 17.90
CA GLN A 46 44.34 -48.83 17.84
C GLN A 46 43.97 -48.38 16.44
N CYS A 47 43.38 -47.20 16.29
CA CYS A 47 43.17 -46.69 14.96
C CYS A 47 44.53 -46.31 14.31
N GLU A 48 44.94 -47.05 13.28
CA GLU A 48 46.18 -46.81 12.53
C GLU A 48 45.99 -45.81 11.36
N ASP A 49 44.76 -45.34 11.14
CA ASP A 49 44.44 -44.39 10.08
C ASP A 49 44.74 -42.95 10.53
N PRO A 50 45.72 -42.25 9.93
CA PRO A 50 46.07 -40.88 10.29
C PRO A 50 44.98 -39.86 9.96
N SER A 51 43.93 -40.24 9.22
CA SER A 51 42.77 -39.39 8.92
C SER A 51 41.60 -39.53 9.89
N ALA A 52 41.67 -40.51 10.81
CA ALA A 52 40.65 -40.69 11.84
C ALA A 52 40.85 -39.74 13.02
N CYS A 53 39.75 -39.38 13.68
CA CYS A 53 39.71 -38.49 14.83
C CYS A 53 40.33 -39.08 16.10
N ASN A 54 40.38 -40.41 16.17
CA ASN A 54 40.98 -41.16 17.27
C ASN A 54 42.28 -41.88 16.86
N PHE A 55 43.07 -41.29 15.94
CA PHE A 55 44.36 -41.85 15.52
C PHE A 55 45.26 -42.17 16.71
N MET A 56 45.77 -43.41 16.77
CA MET A 56 46.58 -43.96 17.87
C MET A 56 45.85 -43.99 19.23
N HIS A 57 44.52 -43.98 19.22
CA HIS A 57 43.68 -44.19 20.39
C HIS A 57 43.00 -45.57 20.34
N ASP A 58 42.66 -46.08 21.52
CA ASP A 58 42.03 -47.38 21.70
C ASP A 58 40.58 -47.35 21.17
N GLY A 59 40.22 -48.32 20.33
CA GLY A 59 38.88 -48.46 19.76
C GLY A 59 38.86 -48.48 18.23
N ASP A 60 37.67 -48.68 17.67
CA ASP A 60 37.45 -48.60 16.22
C ASP A 60 37.72 -47.19 15.69
N CYS A 61 38.19 -47.05 14.44
CA CYS A 61 38.44 -45.75 13.84
C CYS A 61 37.15 -44.93 13.71
N GLU A 62 37.14 -43.75 14.34
CA GLU A 62 36.07 -42.76 14.24
C GLU A 62 36.53 -41.64 13.30
N TYR A 63 35.68 -41.30 12.33
CA TYR A 63 35.95 -40.26 11.36
C TYR A 63 35.01 -39.09 11.60
N SER A 64 35.41 -37.90 11.17
CA SER A 64 34.52 -36.75 11.23
C SER A 64 33.35 -36.91 10.26
N GLU A 65 32.23 -36.29 10.61
CA GLU A 65 31.09 -36.20 9.69
C GLU A 65 31.47 -35.35 8.46
N GLU A 66 30.73 -35.52 7.36
CA GLU A 66 30.96 -34.75 6.14
C GLU A 66 30.89 -33.25 6.44
N ASN A 67 31.88 -32.50 5.95
CA ASN A 67 32.06 -31.07 6.21
C ASN A 67 32.43 -30.67 7.66
N TYR A 68 32.59 -31.61 8.59
CA TYR A 68 33.05 -31.31 9.96
C TYR A 68 34.47 -31.79 10.21
N ASP A 69 35.16 -31.14 11.14
CA ASP A 69 36.40 -31.65 11.73
C ASP A 69 36.10 -32.57 12.93
N CYS A 70 37.16 -33.14 13.50
CA CYS A 70 37.07 -34.06 14.63
C CYS A 70 36.64 -33.42 15.95
N ASP A 71 36.71 -32.10 16.06
CA ASP A 71 36.22 -31.34 17.21
C ASP A 71 34.74 -30.93 17.00
N GLY A 72 34.14 -31.29 15.86
CA GLY A 72 32.78 -30.94 15.48
C GLY A 72 32.64 -29.53 14.91
N ASN A 73 33.73 -28.87 14.51
CA ASN A 73 33.65 -27.57 13.85
C ASN A 73 33.37 -27.73 12.37
N CYS A 74 32.54 -26.84 11.83
CA CYS A 74 32.27 -26.79 10.39
C CYS A 74 33.53 -26.37 9.61
N THR A 75 33.94 -27.21 8.67
CA THR A 75 35.07 -27.00 7.75
C THR A 75 34.62 -26.55 6.37
N ALA A 76 33.37 -26.81 6.00
CA ALA A 76 32.71 -26.10 4.92
C ALA A 76 32.24 -24.72 5.39
N GLY A 77 31.76 -23.88 4.48
CA GLY A 77 30.96 -22.72 4.90
C GLY A 77 29.62 -23.19 5.45
N GLU A 78 29.06 -22.48 6.42
CA GLU A 78 27.66 -22.63 6.81
C GLU A 78 26.79 -21.88 5.79
N ASP A 79 25.65 -22.47 5.44
CA ASP A 79 24.63 -21.80 4.64
C ASP A 79 23.80 -20.82 5.49
N CYS A 80 22.81 -20.16 4.90
CA CYS A 80 22.01 -19.18 5.66
C CYS A 80 21.05 -19.78 6.70
N LEU A 81 20.84 -21.10 6.73
CA LEU A 81 20.14 -21.82 7.80
C LEU A 81 21.10 -22.26 8.92
N GLY A 82 22.40 -22.06 8.74
CA GLY A 82 23.43 -22.54 9.65
C GLY A 82 23.78 -24.01 9.43
N GLU A 83 23.43 -24.59 8.28
CA GLU A 83 23.80 -25.96 7.95
C GLU A 83 25.20 -26.00 7.32
N CYS A 84 26.09 -26.80 7.91
CA CYS A 84 27.47 -26.93 7.43
C CYS A 84 27.53 -27.59 6.05
N GLY A 85 28.02 -26.86 5.06
CA GLY A 85 28.04 -27.30 3.66
C GLY A 85 26.65 -27.43 3.05
N GLY A 86 25.65 -26.79 3.66
CA GLY A 86 24.32 -26.67 3.10
C GLY A 86 24.30 -25.81 1.83
N SER A 87 23.17 -25.84 1.12
CA SER A 87 22.99 -25.11 -0.14
C SER A 87 21.95 -24.02 -0.03
N ALA A 88 21.46 -23.70 1.18
CA ALA A 88 20.43 -22.70 1.35
C ALA A 88 21.00 -21.31 1.06
N GLU A 89 20.34 -20.58 0.18
CA GLU A 89 20.77 -19.25 -0.26
C GLU A 89 19.75 -18.21 0.21
N VAL A 90 20.23 -16.99 0.50
CA VAL A 90 19.34 -15.88 0.86
C VAL A 90 18.69 -15.37 -0.43
N ASP A 91 17.36 -15.33 -0.45
CA ASP A 91 16.60 -14.76 -1.57
C ASP A 91 16.65 -13.22 -1.58
N GLU A 92 16.01 -12.59 -2.57
CA GLU A 92 15.93 -11.13 -2.68
C GLU A 92 15.25 -10.46 -1.48
N CYS A 93 14.45 -11.22 -0.72
CA CYS A 93 13.73 -10.79 0.48
C CYS A 93 14.53 -10.96 1.78
N GLY A 94 15.77 -11.43 1.70
CA GLY A 94 16.57 -11.69 2.88
C GLY A 94 16.17 -12.97 3.61
N VAL A 95 15.32 -13.81 3.01
CA VAL A 95 14.83 -15.06 3.59
C VAL A 95 15.63 -16.23 3.01
N CYS A 96 16.18 -17.06 3.89
CA CYS A 96 16.95 -18.23 3.49
C CYS A 96 16.04 -19.32 2.88
N ASP A 97 16.36 -19.79 1.67
CA ASP A 97 15.51 -20.66 0.84
C ASP A 97 14.06 -20.15 0.77
N GLY A 98 13.90 -18.83 0.79
CA GLY A 98 12.61 -18.18 0.72
C GLY A 98 12.00 -18.28 -0.68
N PRO A 99 10.69 -17.97 -0.80
CA PRO A 99 10.00 -18.03 -2.08
C PRO A 99 10.39 -16.88 -3.03
N GLY A 100 11.23 -15.93 -2.59
CA GLY A 100 11.52 -14.68 -3.27
C GLY A 100 10.35 -13.70 -3.20
N GLU A 101 10.31 -12.80 -4.17
CA GLU A 101 9.30 -11.74 -4.32
C GLU A 101 7.94 -12.34 -4.76
N THR A 102 7.15 -12.90 -3.82
CA THR A 102 5.84 -13.49 -4.12
C THR A 102 4.64 -12.63 -3.81
N GLU A 103 4.82 -11.54 -3.07
CA GLU A 103 3.77 -10.61 -2.67
C GLU A 103 3.60 -9.47 -3.68
N GLU A 104 2.50 -8.72 -3.58
CA GLU A 104 2.17 -7.61 -4.50
C GLU A 104 3.17 -6.46 -4.44
N CYS A 105 3.83 -6.27 -3.30
CA CYS A 105 4.92 -5.32 -3.11
C CYS A 105 6.28 -6.03 -2.99
N GLY A 106 6.36 -7.21 -3.59
CA GLY A 106 7.57 -8.00 -3.64
C GLY A 106 7.72 -8.93 -2.45
N CYS A 107 8.44 -8.50 -1.40
CA CYS A 107 8.65 -9.27 -0.16
C CYS A 107 7.60 -9.02 0.91
N GLU A 108 6.87 -7.91 0.77
CA GLU A 108 5.83 -7.48 1.70
C GLU A 108 4.50 -7.35 0.96
N GLY A 109 3.39 -7.50 1.68
CA GLY A 109 2.07 -7.18 1.15
C GLY A 109 1.84 -5.67 1.07
N ILE A 110 0.72 -5.27 0.46
CA ILE A 110 0.27 -3.86 0.49
C ILE A 110 0.07 -3.42 1.96
N PRO A 111 0.60 -2.26 2.39
CA PRO A 111 0.43 -1.77 3.75
C PRO A 111 -1.03 -1.66 4.18
N ASP A 112 -1.32 -1.89 5.46
CA ASP A 112 -2.69 -1.81 6.01
C ASP A 112 -3.33 -0.43 5.72
N GLY A 113 -4.48 -0.45 5.05
CA GLY A 113 -5.22 0.76 4.68
C GLY A 113 -4.70 1.48 3.43
N ALA A 114 -3.62 0.99 2.82
CA ALA A 114 -3.18 1.41 1.50
C ALA A 114 -3.85 0.58 0.39
N CYS A 115 -3.84 1.12 -0.81
CA CYS A 115 -4.30 0.45 -2.03
C CYS A 115 -3.15 0.09 -2.98
N ASP A 116 -1.93 0.56 -2.70
CA ASP A 116 -0.72 0.20 -3.42
C ASP A 116 0.52 0.19 -2.51
N CYS A 117 1.66 -0.19 -3.10
CA CYS A 117 2.94 -0.33 -2.43
C CYS A 117 3.58 1.00 -2.00
N ASP A 118 3.16 2.11 -2.60
CA ASP A 118 3.65 3.45 -2.23
C ASP A 118 2.90 3.99 -0.99
N GLY A 119 1.92 3.24 -0.48
CA GLY A 119 1.12 3.61 0.68
C GLY A 119 0.00 4.60 0.33
N ASN A 120 -0.38 4.70 -0.95
CA ASN A 120 -1.48 5.53 -1.36
C ASN A 120 -2.81 4.99 -0.82
N VAL A 121 -3.78 5.88 -0.65
CA VAL A 121 -5.12 5.52 -0.16
C VAL A 121 -6.14 5.77 -1.27
N ASP A 122 -7.17 4.94 -1.34
CA ASP A 122 -8.30 5.15 -2.25
C ASP A 122 -9.36 5.98 -1.52
N LEU A 123 -9.57 7.21 -2.00
CA LEU A 123 -10.57 8.13 -1.47
C LEU A 123 -11.90 8.09 -2.25
N GLY A 124 -12.12 7.06 -3.06
CA GLY A 124 -13.33 6.83 -3.84
C GLY A 124 -13.19 7.03 -5.35
N CYS A 125 -12.00 7.42 -5.82
CA CYS A 125 -11.70 7.65 -7.23
C CYS A 125 -10.57 6.78 -7.78
N GLY A 126 -10.18 5.75 -7.02
CA GLY A 126 -9.04 4.90 -7.33
C GLY A 126 -7.82 5.25 -6.50
N CYS A 127 -6.82 4.39 -6.61
CA CYS A 127 -5.68 4.42 -5.72
C CYS A 127 -4.80 5.64 -5.94
N GLY A 128 -4.59 6.43 -4.88
CA GLY A 128 -3.78 7.66 -4.94
C GLY A 128 -4.45 8.85 -5.63
N GLU A 129 -5.69 8.68 -6.09
CA GLU A 129 -6.45 9.76 -6.71
C GLU A 129 -7.16 10.62 -5.66
N ALA A 130 -7.41 11.88 -6.01
CA ALA A 130 -8.18 12.78 -5.16
C ALA A 130 -9.61 12.24 -4.96
N ALA A 131 -10.19 12.52 -3.79
CA ALA A 131 -11.59 12.21 -3.53
C ALA A 131 -12.52 12.88 -4.58
N PRO A 132 -13.74 12.36 -4.79
CA PRO A 132 -14.70 13.01 -5.68
C PRO A 132 -14.91 14.47 -5.28
N SER A 133 -14.93 15.36 -6.28
CA SER A 133 -14.89 16.82 -6.10
C SER A 133 -15.96 17.52 -6.91
N GLY A 134 -15.99 18.85 -6.87
CA GLY A 134 -16.98 19.66 -7.55
C GLY A 134 -18.37 19.60 -6.89
N CYS A 135 -19.32 20.32 -7.48
CA CYS A 135 -20.71 20.33 -7.04
C CYS A 135 -21.49 19.04 -7.39
N ASP A 136 -20.94 18.20 -8.27
CA ASP A 136 -21.49 16.91 -8.70
C ASP A 136 -20.87 15.70 -7.97
N ALA A 137 -19.82 15.93 -7.16
CA ALA A 137 -19.12 14.90 -6.39
C ALA A 137 -18.63 13.73 -7.26
N GLU A 138 -18.04 14.06 -8.42
CA GLU A 138 -17.47 13.11 -9.37
C GLU A 138 -15.94 13.19 -9.39
N CYS A 139 -15.29 12.10 -9.76
CA CYS A 139 -13.84 12.01 -9.78
C CYS A 139 -13.20 12.96 -10.79
N GLY A 140 -12.26 13.79 -10.32
CA GLY A 140 -11.59 14.78 -11.15
C GLY A 140 -12.48 15.93 -11.62
N SER A 141 -13.69 16.07 -11.05
CA SER A 141 -14.60 17.14 -11.41
C SER A 141 -14.10 18.49 -10.92
N THR A 142 -14.29 19.49 -11.78
CA THR A 142 -14.09 20.92 -11.50
C THR A 142 -15.40 21.69 -11.67
N ALA A 143 -16.53 20.98 -11.69
CA ALA A 143 -17.84 21.59 -11.82
C ALA A 143 -18.13 22.43 -10.58
N GLU A 144 -18.57 23.66 -10.81
CA GLU A 144 -18.96 24.61 -9.78
C GLU A 144 -20.45 24.94 -9.94
N VAL A 145 -21.08 25.35 -8.85
CA VAL A 145 -22.45 25.87 -8.89
C VAL A 145 -22.42 27.27 -9.49
N ASP A 146 -23.24 27.52 -10.51
CA ASP A 146 -23.36 28.83 -11.13
C ASP A 146 -24.28 29.78 -10.33
N GLU A 147 -24.49 31.00 -10.85
CA GLU A 147 -25.35 32.01 -10.22
C GLU A 147 -26.82 31.58 -10.13
N CYS A 148 -27.23 30.58 -10.91
CA CYS A 148 -28.57 30.00 -10.93
C CYS A 148 -28.73 28.84 -9.94
N GLY A 149 -27.65 28.45 -9.25
CA GLY A 149 -27.69 27.31 -8.35
C GLY A 149 -27.56 25.96 -9.06
N GLU A 150 -27.25 25.95 -10.36
CA GLU A 150 -27.05 24.73 -11.13
C GLU A 150 -25.57 24.34 -11.19
N CYS A 151 -25.31 23.04 -11.00
CA CYS A 151 -23.96 22.51 -11.06
C CYS A 151 -23.49 22.36 -12.51
N GLY A 152 -22.44 23.09 -12.89
CA GLY A 152 -21.90 23.08 -14.26
C GLY A 152 -22.85 23.70 -15.30
N GLY A 153 -23.78 24.55 -14.86
CA GLY A 153 -24.71 25.25 -15.74
C GLY A 153 -24.05 26.34 -16.58
N SER A 154 -24.80 26.86 -17.56
CA SER A 154 -24.38 27.98 -18.41
C SER A 154 -24.55 29.36 -17.74
N GLY A 155 -25.09 29.40 -16.52
CA GLY A 155 -25.51 30.63 -15.86
C GLY A 155 -26.81 31.19 -16.44
N ALA A 156 -27.10 32.45 -16.13
CA ALA A 156 -28.31 33.13 -16.58
C ALA A 156 -28.32 33.35 -18.09
N GLU A 157 -29.27 32.73 -18.78
CA GLU A 157 -29.43 32.79 -20.24
C GLU A 157 -30.83 33.26 -20.68
N GLU A 158 -31.78 33.43 -19.75
CA GLU A 158 -33.13 33.92 -20.05
C GLU A 158 -33.12 35.45 -20.16
N LEU A 159 -33.45 35.96 -21.35
CA LEU A 159 -33.52 37.40 -21.62
C LEU A 159 -34.85 37.98 -21.16
N CYS A 160 -34.80 38.81 -20.11
CA CYS A 160 -35.94 39.57 -19.64
C CYS A 160 -36.28 40.74 -20.59
N TRP A 161 -37.48 41.30 -20.43
CA TRP A 161 -38.00 42.37 -21.30
C TRP A 161 -37.22 43.68 -21.18
N ASP A 162 -36.56 43.92 -20.04
CA ASP A 162 -35.68 45.06 -19.78
C ASP A 162 -34.24 44.82 -20.29
N GLY A 163 -33.96 43.63 -20.82
CA GLY A 163 -32.66 43.22 -21.31
C GLY A 163 -31.73 42.63 -20.24
N SER A 164 -32.19 42.41 -19.00
CA SER A 164 -31.44 41.61 -18.02
C SER A 164 -31.41 40.13 -18.42
N LEU A 165 -30.42 39.41 -17.90
CA LEU A 165 -30.33 37.95 -18.02
C LEU A 165 -30.58 37.35 -16.66
N GLU A 166 -31.61 36.52 -16.55
CA GLU A 166 -31.97 35.80 -15.33
C GLU A 166 -31.96 34.29 -15.57
N CYS A 167 -32.13 33.52 -14.50
CA CYS A 167 -32.13 32.06 -14.53
C CYS A 167 -33.48 31.48 -14.97
N ASP A 168 -34.57 32.13 -14.58
CA ASP A 168 -35.93 31.77 -14.93
C ASP A 168 -36.75 33.02 -15.29
N ALA A 169 -37.74 32.86 -16.17
CA ALA A 169 -38.64 33.95 -16.55
C ALA A 169 -39.45 34.53 -15.38
N SER A 170 -39.56 33.80 -14.25
CA SER A 170 -40.19 34.29 -13.02
C SER A 170 -39.30 35.21 -12.19
N ASP A 171 -37.99 35.13 -12.38
CA ASP A 171 -37.03 36.01 -11.71
C ASP A 171 -36.85 37.33 -12.49
N CYS A 172 -37.39 37.40 -13.71
CA CYS A 172 -37.48 38.65 -14.46
C CYS A 172 -38.29 39.71 -13.70
N PRO A 173 -37.88 40.99 -13.79
CA PRO A 173 -38.65 42.10 -13.24
C PRO A 173 -40.10 42.13 -13.72
N ASP A 174 -41.03 42.36 -12.80
CA ASP A 174 -42.47 42.40 -13.10
C ASP A 174 -42.81 43.63 -13.97
N GLN A 175 -43.57 43.43 -15.06
CA GLN A 175 -44.04 44.51 -15.95
C GLN A 175 -44.97 45.51 -15.26
N SER A 176 -45.41 45.21 -14.05
CA SER A 176 -46.33 46.02 -13.24
C SER A 176 -45.70 47.32 -12.68
N SER A 177 -44.37 47.47 -12.71
CA SER A 177 -43.68 48.69 -12.23
C SER A 177 -43.41 49.72 -13.34
N VAL A 178 -43.76 49.40 -14.58
CA VAL A 178 -43.49 50.26 -15.73
C VAL A 178 -44.61 51.26 -15.92
N THR A 179 -44.25 52.53 -16.00
CA THR A 179 -45.18 53.58 -16.41
C THR A 179 -44.68 54.30 -17.65
N TYR A 180 -45.58 54.71 -18.53
CA TYR A 180 -45.23 55.39 -19.78
C TYR A 180 -45.33 56.91 -19.60
N ASN A 181 -44.39 57.62 -20.21
CA ASN A 181 -44.46 59.07 -20.37
C ASN A 181 -44.63 59.41 -21.85
N VAL A 182 -45.57 60.29 -22.16
CA VAL A 182 -45.82 60.76 -23.52
C VAL A 182 -45.35 62.20 -23.63
N TYR A 183 -44.58 62.48 -24.68
CA TYR A 183 -44.07 63.81 -25.01
C TYR A 183 -44.75 64.29 -26.28
N ARG A 184 -45.09 65.59 -26.31
CA ARG A 184 -45.60 66.28 -27.49
C ARG A 184 -44.69 67.46 -27.81
N ASP A 185 -44.17 67.50 -29.03
CA ASP A 185 -43.27 68.55 -29.52
C ASP A 185 -42.05 68.78 -28.58
N GLY A 186 -41.56 67.69 -27.98
CA GLY A 186 -40.43 67.69 -27.04
C GLY A 186 -40.76 68.13 -25.60
N GLN A 187 -42.03 68.38 -25.27
CA GLN A 187 -42.49 68.70 -23.92
C GLN A 187 -43.26 67.53 -23.32
N LEU A 188 -43.07 67.28 -22.02
CA LEU A 188 -43.81 66.23 -21.31
C LEU A 188 -45.31 66.58 -21.30
N LEU A 189 -46.12 65.72 -21.93
CA LEU A 189 -47.58 65.87 -22.00
C LEU A 189 -48.24 65.19 -20.81
N ILE A 190 -47.86 63.93 -20.55
CA ILE A 190 -48.39 63.11 -19.46
C ILE A 190 -47.32 62.13 -19.00
N SER A 191 -47.27 61.87 -17.70
CA SER A 191 -46.35 60.92 -17.07
C SER A 191 -47.11 59.92 -16.21
N GLY A 192 -46.55 58.73 -16.02
CA GLY A 192 -47.11 57.77 -15.07
C GLY A 192 -48.30 56.96 -15.62
N LEU A 193 -48.38 56.76 -16.94
CA LEU A 193 -49.43 55.93 -17.53
C LEU A 193 -49.16 54.45 -17.28
N GLU A 194 -50.10 53.74 -16.66
CA GLU A 194 -50.00 52.28 -16.47
C GLU A 194 -50.40 51.52 -17.76
N ASP A 195 -51.28 52.12 -18.58
CA ASP A 195 -51.72 51.56 -19.85
C ASP A 195 -50.89 52.10 -21.03
N ALA A 196 -50.57 51.22 -21.99
CA ALA A 196 -49.90 51.58 -23.25
C ALA A 196 -50.83 52.28 -24.26
N SER A 197 -51.73 53.15 -23.78
CA SER A 197 -52.65 53.92 -24.62
C SER A 197 -52.93 55.30 -24.02
N HIS A 198 -52.88 56.32 -24.88
CA HIS A 198 -53.24 57.69 -24.53
C HIS A 198 -53.95 58.34 -25.72
N VAL A 199 -54.96 59.17 -25.43
CA VAL A 199 -55.69 59.94 -26.44
C VAL A 199 -55.52 61.42 -26.12
N ASP A 200 -54.70 62.12 -26.90
CA ASP A 200 -54.61 63.57 -26.82
C ASP A 200 -55.87 64.18 -27.45
N SER A 201 -56.60 64.97 -26.66
CA SER A 201 -57.90 65.54 -27.01
C SER A 201 -57.83 67.06 -26.93
N ASN A 202 -58.59 67.75 -27.78
CA ASN A 202 -58.65 69.22 -27.91
C ASN A 202 -57.48 69.87 -28.68
N LEU A 203 -57.06 69.25 -29.78
CA LEU A 203 -56.05 69.81 -30.69
C LEU A 203 -56.70 70.80 -31.67
N GLU A 204 -55.98 71.86 -32.04
CA GLU A 204 -56.47 72.86 -33.00
C GLU A 204 -56.49 72.30 -34.44
N TYR A 205 -57.28 72.93 -35.31
CA TYR A 205 -57.42 72.47 -36.69
C TYR A 205 -56.21 72.89 -37.53
N SER A 206 -55.67 71.94 -38.31
CA SER A 206 -54.52 72.09 -39.20
C SER A 206 -53.16 72.28 -38.49
N GLU A 207 -53.02 71.82 -37.25
CA GLU A 207 -51.74 71.79 -36.53
C GLU A 207 -51.10 70.39 -36.62
N THR A 208 -49.77 70.35 -36.76
CA THR A 208 -49.00 69.10 -36.74
C THR A 208 -48.35 68.96 -35.38
N HIS A 209 -48.61 67.83 -34.71
CA HIS A 209 -48.01 67.46 -33.44
C HIS A 209 -47.16 66.21 -33.60
N CYS A 210 -45.97 66.23 -33.02
CA CYS A 210 -45.07 65.09 -33.00
C CYS A 210 -45.00 64.49 -31.60
N TYR A 211 -45.15 63.17 -31.52
CA TYR A 211 -45.20 62.41 -30.28
C TYR A 211 -44.01 61.47 -30.16
N THR A 212 -43.45 61.39 -28.96
CA THR A 212 -42.50 60.34 -28.56
C THR A 212 -42.94 59.76 -27.21
N VAL A 213 -42.61 58.50 -26.97
CA VAL A 213 -42.95 57.79 -25.74
C VAL A 213 -41.67 57.26 -25.10
N THR A 214 -41.58 57.38 -23.78
CA THR A 214 -40.57 56.71 -22.95
C THR A 214 -41.29 55.82 -21.94
N TYR A 215 -40.59 54.87 -21.35
CA TYR A 215 -41.06 54.13 -20.19
C TYR A 215 -40.18 54.43 -18.98
N THR A 216 -40.76 54.40 -17.79
CA THR A 216 -40.08 54.53 -16.51
C THR A 216 -40.22 53.23 -15.75
N SER A 217 -39.10 52.61 -15.39
CA SER A 217 -39.04 51.45 -14.51
C SER A 217 -38.16 51.80 -13.30
N ASP A 218 -38.65 51.57 -12.09
CA ASP A 218 -37.95 51.87 -10.82
C ASP A 218 -37.34 53.28 -10.73
N GLY A 219 -38.00 54.26 -11.35
CA GLY A 219 -37.60 55.67 -11.32
C GLY A 219 -36.52 56.06 -12.34
N VAL A 220 -36.12 55.15 -13.22
CA VAL A 220 -35.22 55.42 -14.36
C VAL A 220 -36.05 55.47 -15.65
N GLU A 221 -35.90 56.55 -16.41
CA GLU A 221 -36.58 56.75 -17.69
C GLU A 221 -35.72 56.25 -18.85
N SER A 222 -36.35 55.54 -19.80
CA SER A 222 -35.72 55.05 -21.02
C SER A 222 -35.39 56.15 -22.02
N ASP A 223 -34.66 55.80 -23.07
CA ASP A 223 -34.57 56.63 -24.28
C ASP A 223 -35.96 56.79 -24.95
N HIS A 224 -36.12 57.86 -25.75
CA HIS A 224 -37.33 58.13 -26.51
C HIS A 224 -37.54 57.11 -27.63
N SER A 225 -38.80 56.73 -27.85
CA SER A 225 -39.24 55.99 -29.03
C SER A 225 -39.00 56.77 -30.32
N ASP A 226 -39.21 56.10 -31.46
CA ASP A 226 -39.36 56.78 -32.74
C ASP A 226 -40.45 57.87 -32.66
N GLU A 227 -40.19 59.00 -33.32
CA GLU A 227 -41.11 60.13 -33.37
C GLU A 227 -42.24 59.86 -34.38
N ALA A 228 -43.48 60.04 -33.92
CA ALA A 228 -44.68 59.90 -34.75
C ALA A 228 -45.43 61.24 -34.83
N CYS A 229 -45.55 61.81 -36.03
CA CYS A 229 -46.23 63.09 -36.24
C CYS A 229 -47.61 62.90 -36.90
N ALA A 230 -48.61 63.64 -36.43
CA ALA A 230 -49.96 63.66 -36.97
C ALA A 230 -50.49 65.10 -37.08
N THR A 231 -51.29 65.37 -38.12
CA THR A 231 -51.95 66.67 -38.33
C THR A 231 -53.45 66.54 -38.04
N THR A 232 -53.98 67.39 -37.16
CA THR A 232 -55.41 67.41 -36.75
C THR A 232 -56.30 68.32 -37.57
#